data_AF-V6H9Y9-F1
#
_entry.id   AF-V6H9Y9-F1
#
_cell.length_a   1.000
_cell.length_b   1.000
_cell.length_c   1.000
_cell.angle_alpha   90.00
_cell.angle_beta   90.00
_cell.angle_gamma   90.00
#
_symmetry.space_group_name_H-M   'P 1'
#
loop_
_entity.id
_entity.type
_entity.pdbx_description
1 polymer ?
#
loop_
_entity_poly.entity_id
_entity_poly.type
_entity_poly.pdbx_seq_one_letter_code
_entity_poly.pdbx_strand_id
1 'polypeptide(L)'
;MTASELPKSRKATSFVQKTKDAIIKELKTGTTPEKIALSLALGAGIGVFPLIGTTMALCALLGFLLRLNPVSVQIANYLMYPFQVLFLIPFLELGARISGKELDLGWAYRFVDGDASQLWEGLSNSAIYAVVGWGSIVPLLAIISYFILLPIVKKINQLVRKDSAKS
;
A
#
# COMPACT_ATOMS: atom_id res chain seq x y z
N MET A 1 -44.95 5.15 36.85
CA MET A 1 -44.90 4.78 35.42
C MET A 1 -43.67 5.47 34.84
N THR A 2 -42.61 4.69 34.64
CA THR A 2 -41.23 5.14 34.36
C THR A 2 -41.06 5.56 32.90
N ALA A 3 -40.45 6.72 32.69
CA ALA A 3 -40.10 7.25 31.38
C ALA A 3 -39.11 6.31 30.68
N SER A 4 -39.48 5.82 29.49
CA SER A 4 -38.62 5.02 28.62
C SER A 4 -37.53 5.91 28.02
N GLU A 5 -36.33 5.86 28.61
CA GLU A 5 -35.14 6.44 28.01
C GLU A 5 -34.83 5.76 26.67
N LEU A 6 -34.92 6.53 25.58
CA LEU A 6 -34.50 6.07 24.25
C LEU A 6 -32.97 5.93 24.19
N PRO A 7 -32.43 4.84 23.60
CA PRO A 7 -30.99 4.62 23.52
C PRO A 7 -30.33 5.65 22.59
N LYS A 8 -29.31 6.35 23.13
CA LYS A 8 -28.46 7.29 22.38
C LYS A 8 -27.85 6.60 21.16
N SER A 9 -28.19 7.12 19.98
CA SER A 9 -27.65 6.70 18.67
C SER A 9 -26.12 6.70 18.68
N ARG A 10 -25.53 5.50 18.67
CA ARG A 10 -24.09 5.27 18.58
C ARG A 10 -23.67 5.51 17.14
N LYS A 11 -23.25 6.74 16.80
CA LYS A 11 -22.72 7.07 15.47
C LYS A 11 -21.65 6.04 15.09
N ALA A 12 -21.91 5.24 14.04
CA ALA A 12 -20.96 4.28 13.52
C ALA A 12 -19.69 5.05 13.13
N THR A 13 -18.58 4.80 13.83
CA THR A 13 -17.28 5.40 13.51
C THR A 13 -16.88 4.97 12.11
N SER A 14 -16.78 5.94 11.20
CA SER A 14 -16.41 5.70 9.81
C SER A 14 -15.03 5.03 9.76
N PHE A 15 -14.78 4.25 8.71
CA PHE A 15 -13.50 3.57 8.47
C PHE A 15 -12.31 4.53 8.63
N VAL A 16 -12.47 5.77 8.16
CA VAL A 16 -11.49 6.87 8.29
C VAL A 16 -11.15 7.18 9.76
N GLN A 17 -12.14 7.18 10.65
CA GLN A 17 -11.92 7.46 12.07
C GLN A 17 -11.14 6.31 12.73
N LYS A 18 -11.47 5.06 12.41
CA LYS A 18 -10.73 3.89 12.92
C LYS A 18 -9.27 3.87 12.46
N THR A 19 -9.02 4.23 11.21
CA THR A 19 -7.66 4.36 10.67
C THR A 19 -6.88 5.46 11.39
N LYS A 20 -7.50 6.63 11.62
CA LYS A 20 -6.89 7.70 12.41
C LYS A 20 -6.55 7.25 13.82
N ASP A 21 -7.49 6.59 14.49
CA ASP A 21 -7.32 6.15 15.88
C ASP A 21 -6.22 5.08 16.00
N ALA A 22 -6.09 4.18 15.03
CA ALA A 22 -4.99 3.21 14.96
C ALA A 22 -3.63 3.92 14.82
N ILE A 23 -3.51 4.88 13.90
CA ILE A 23 -2.27 5.67 13.73
C ILE A 23 -1.95 6.46 15.00
N ILE A 24 -2.95 7.09 15.63
CA ILE A 24 -2.78 7.86 16.87
C ILE A 24 -2.36 6.95 18.03
N LYS A 25 -2.93 5.74 18.13
CA LYS A 25 -2.54 4.76 19.14
C LYS A 25 -1.07 4.32 18.96
N GLU A 26 -0.64 4.15 17.73
CA GLU A 26 0.75 3.78 17.41
C GLU A 26 1.76 4.91 17.64
N LEU A 27 1.33 6.17 17.47
CA LEU A 27 2.11 7.34 17.89
C LEU A 27 2.27 7.40 19.42
N LYS A 28 1.29 6.91 20.18
CA LYS A 28 1.31 6.87 21.64
C LYS A 28 2.15 5.71 22.20
N THR A 29 2.37 4.63 21.45
CA THR A 29 3.16 3.45 21.88
C THR A 29 4.68 3.63 21.75
N GLY A 30 5.19 4.84 21.43
CA GLY A 30 6.62 5.13 21.37
C GLY A 30 7.26 4.87 20.01
N THR A 31 6.46 4.65 18.96
CA THR A 31 6.98 4.57 17.59
C THR A 31 7.36 5.97 17.10
N THR A 32 8.60 6.14 16.61
CA THR A 32 9.06 7.44 16.12
C THR A 32 8.29 7.86 14.84
N PRO A 33 8.01 9.16 14.64
CA PRO A 33 7.38 9.67 13.41
C PRO A 33 8.08 9.20 12.12
N GLU A 34 9.40 9.07 12.18
CA GLU A 34 10.25 8.55 11.11
C GLU A 34 9.85 7.12 10.72
N LYS A 35 9.63 6.24 11.69
CA LYS A 35 9.24 4.85 11.43
C LYS A 35 7.82 4.75 10.86
N ILE A 36 6.89 5.60 11.31
CA ILE A 36 5.53 5.61 10.77
C ILE A 36 5.53 6.11 9.33
N ALA A 37 6.21 7.21 9.04
CA ALA A 37 6.35 7.71 7.68
C ALA A 37 7.00 6.66 6.75
N LEU A 38 8.05 5.97 7.22
CA LEU A 38 8.68 4.89 6.48
C LEU A 38 7.74 3.71 6.26
N SER A 39 6.97 3.33 7.28
CA SER A 39 5.96 2.26 7.19
C SER A 39 4.90 2.56 6.13
N LEU A 40 4.42 3.80 6.08
CA LEU A 40 3.41 4.25 5.12
C LEU A 40 3.98 4.30 3.69
N ALA A 41 5.17 4.89 3.51
CA ALA A 41 5.81 4.99 2.20
C ALA A 41 6.13 3.60 1.62
N LEU A 42 6.70 2.72 2.45
CA LEU A 42 7.05 1.36 2.06
C LEU A 42 5.81 0.52 1.75
N GLY A 43 4.80 0.57 2.63
CA GLY A 43 3.53 -0.13 2.41
C GLY A 43 2.81 0.37 1.16
N ALA A 44 2.90 1.66 0.84
CA ALA A 44 2.33 2.20 -0.39
C ALA A 44 3.09 1.74 -1.64
N GLY A 45 4.42 1.82 -1.64
CA GLY A 45 5.24 1.40 -2.78
C GLY A 45 5.11 -0.10 -3.08
N ILE A 46 5.13 -0.95 -2.05
CA ILE A 46 4.90 -2.39 -2.21
C ILE A 46 3.44 -2.69 -2.53
N GLY A 47 2.50 -1.89 -2.00
CA GLY A 47 1.07 -2.09 -2.25
C GLY A 47 0.66 -1.99 -3.71
N VAL A 48 1.43 -1.26 -4.53
CA VAL A 48 1.24 -1.23 -5.99
C VAL A 48 2.13 -2.23 -6.76
N PHE A 49 2.83 -3.14 -6.07
CA PHE A 49 3.69 -4.12 -6.74
C PHE A 49 2.84 -5.09 -7.61
N PRO A 50 3.18 -5.30 -8.88
CA PRO A 50 2.27 -5.89 -9.86
C PRO A 50 2.07 -7.41 -9.74
N LEU A 51 2.72 -8.08 -8.78
CA LEU A 51 2.52 -9.51 -8.53
C LEU A 51 1.50 -9.71 -7.40
N ILE A 52 0.26 -10.01 -7.79
CA ILE A 52 -0.87 -10.24 -6.88
C ILE A 52 -0.52 -11.36 -5.89
N GLY A 53 -0.84 -11.14 -4.61
CA GLY A 53 -0.59 -12.11 -3.54
C GLY A 53 0.82 -12.08 -2.95
N THR A 54 1.81 -11.50 -3.63
CA THR A 54 3.18 -11.38 -3.11
C THR A 54 3.39 -10.15 -2.22
N THR A 55 2.54 -9.12 -2.38
CA THR A 55 2.63 -7.84 -1.66
C THR A 55 2.58 -8.01 -0.14
N MET A 56 1.71 -8.89 0.36
CA MET A 56 1.60 -9.17 1.80
C MET A 56 2.87 -9.78 2.37
N ALA A 57 3.48 -10.73 1.65
CA ALA A 57 4.72 -11.35 2.07
C ALA A 57 5.88 -10.34 2.06
N LEU A 58 5.97 -9.52 1.02
CA LEU A 58 6.99 -8.46 0.91
C LEU A 58 6.84 -7.39 2.00
N CYS A 59 5.61 -6.92 2.24
CA CYS A 59 5.29 -5.98 3.31
C CYS A 59 5.61 -6.54 4.69
N ALA A 60 5.26 -7.81 4.95
CA ALA A 60 5.57 -8.47 6.21
C ALA A 60 7.08 -8.64 6.42
N LEU A 61 7.79 -9.12 5.39
CA LEU A 61 9.23 -9.32 5.44
C LEU A 61 9.97 -8.00 5.68
N LEU A 62 9.71 -6.99 4.87
CA LEU A 62 10.38 -5.69 5.00
C LEU A 62 9.95 -4.96 6.27
N GLY A 63 8.68 -5.08 6.65
CA GLY A 63 8.17 -4.56 7.93
C GLY A 63 8.89 -5.17 9.12
N PHE A 64 9.13 -6.48 9.10
CA PHE A 64 9.89 -7.18 10.12
C PHE A 64 11.37 -6.77 10.13
N LEU A 65 12.05 -6.80 8.98
CA LEU A 65 13.47 -6.46 8.85
C LEU A 65 13.78 -5.04 9.32
N LEU A 66 12.92 -4.08 8.97
CA LEU A 66 13.08 -2.67 9.31
C LEU A 66 12.44 -2.31 10.67
N ARG A 67 11.89 -3.30 11.39
CA ARG A 67 11.20 -3.13 12.68
C ARG A 67 10.16 -2.00 12.62
N LEU A 68 9.36 -2.05 11.55
CA LEU A 68 8.30 -1.11 11.23
C LEU A 68 7.00 -1.52 11.88
N ASN A 69 6.05 -0.60 11.84
CA ASN A 69 4.75 -0.82 12.42
C ASN A 69 3.88 -1.65 11.45
N PRO A 70 3.54 -2.90 11.77
CA PRO A 70 2.82 -3.77 10.84
C PRO A 70 1.43 -3.20 10.50
N VAL A 71 0.77 -2.53 11.44
CA VAL A 71 -0.54 -1.90 11.20
C VAL A 71 -0.42 -0.77 10.18
N SER A 72 0.59 0.09 10.32
CA SER A 72 0.81 1.20 9.38
C SER A 72 1.17 0.71 7.98
N VAL A 73 2.05 -0.30 7.89
CA VAL A 73 2.44 -0.92 6.61
C VAL A 73 1.20 -1.51 5.92
N GLN A 74 0.41 -2.31 6.64
CA GLN A 74 -0.76 -2.97 6.05
C GLN A 74 -1.85 -1.96 5.64
N ILE A 75 -2.09 -0.91 6.43
CA ILE A 75 -3.02 0.16 6.03
C ILE A 75 -2.60 0.78 4.70
N ALA A 76 -1.32 1.15 4.55
CA ALA A 76 -0.82 1.72 3.31
C ALA A 76 -0.93 0.72 2.15
N ASN A 77 -0.58 -0.54 2.37
CA ASN A 77 -0.71 -1.62 1.39
C ASN A 77 -2.17 -1.79 0.91
N TYR A 78 -3.13 -1.84 1.84
CA TYR A 78 -4.55 -1.99 1.50
C TYR A 78 -5.11 -0.77 0.75
N LEU A 79 -4.69 0.44 1.11
CA LEU A 79 -5.10 1.65 0.40
C LEU A 79 -4.60 1.68 -1.05
N MET A 80 -3.48 1.02 -1.33
CA MET A 80 -2.90 0.95 -2.67
C MET A 80 -3.44 -0.19 -3.53
N TYR A 81 -4.22 -1.11 -2.97
CA TYR A 81 -4.75 -2.26 -3.73
C TYR A 81 -5.58 -1.88 -4.98
N PRO A 82 -6.48 -0.86 -4.95
CA PRO A 82 -7.14 -0.39 -6.16
C PRO A 82 -6.17 0.16 -7.21
N PHE A 83 -5.11 0.84 -6.76
CA PHE A 83 -4.07 1.38 -7.63
C PHE A 83 -3.17 0.29 -8.20
N GLN A 84 -2.98 -0.82 -7.48
CA GLN A 84 -2.26 -2.00 -7.98
C GLN A 84 -2.88 -2.52 -9.27
N VAL A 85 -4.21 -2.63 -9.31
CA VAL A 85 -4.95 -3.09 -10.51
C VAL A 85 -4.88 -2.03 -11.61
N LEU A 86 -5.04 -0.75 -11.25
CA LEU A 86 -5.01 0.35 -12.22
C LEU A 86 -3.64 0.51 -12.89
N PHE A 87 -2.55 0.35 -12.12
CA PHE A 87 -1.18 0.54 -12.62
C PHE A 87 -0.55 -0.71 -13.22
N LEU A 88 -1.22 -1.86 -13.16
CA LEU A 88 -0.71 -3.10 -13.75
C LEU A 88 -0.40 -2.93 -15.24
N ILE A 89 -1.35 -2.41 -16.02
CA ILE A 89 -1.16 -2.18 -17.47
C ILE A 89 -0.08 -1.12 -17.73
N PRO A 90 -0.08 0.06 -17.07
CA PRO A 90 1.02 1.01 -17.17
C PRO A 90 2.41 0.42 -16.87
N PHE A 91 2.54 -0.43 -15.85
CA PHE A 91 3.82 -1.06 -15.54
C PHE A 91 4.25 -2.09 -16.58
N LEU A 92 3.31 -2.88 -17.10
CA LEU A 92 3.57 -3.81 -18.21
C LEU A 92 4.09 -3.07 -19.44
N GLU A 93 3.40 -2.02 -19.87
CA GLU A 93 3.82 -1.22 -21.02
C GLU A 93 5.18 -0.57 -20.79
N LEU A 94 5.37 0.06 -19.63
CA LEU A 94 6.62 0.74 -19.30
C LEU A 94 7.79 -0.25 -19.29
N GLY A 95 7.63 -1.41 -18.67
CA GLY A 95 8.67 -2.44 -18.62
C GLY A 95 8.99 -3.05 -19.97
N ALA A 96 7.99 -3.28 -20.82
CA ALA A 96 8.19 -3.74 -22.19
C ALA A 96 9.01 -2.71 -23.00
N ARG A 97 8.61 -1.42 -22.93
CA ARG A 97 9.33 -0.31 -23.58
C ARG A 97 10.78 -0.19 -23.09
N ILE A 98 11.01 -0.27 -21.77
CA ILE A 98 12.37 -0.27 -21.19
C ILE A 98 13.18 -1.47 -21.69
N SER A 99 12.52 -2.61 -21.89
CA SER A 99 13.16 -3.83 -22.42
C SER A 99 13.34 -3.82 -23.94
N GLY A 100 12.96 -2.73 -24.64
CA GLY A 100 13.04 -2.61 -26.09
C GLY A 100 12.10 -3.55 -26.85
N LYS A 101 11.01 -3.98 -26.21
CA LYS A 101 10.02 -4.91 -26.77
C LYS A 101 8.63 -4.29 -26.78
N GLU A 102 7.77 -4.79 -27.64
CA GLU A 102 6.34 -4.49 -27.59
C GLU A 102 5.64 -5.42 -26.60
N LEU A 103 4.59 -4.91 -25.96
CA LEU A 103 3.80 -5.70 -25.03
C LEU A 103 2.90 -6.66 -25.83
N ASP A 104 3.20 -7.95 -25.76
CA ASP A 104 2.39 -9.00 -26.37
C ASP A 104 1.49 -9.69 -25.32
N LEU A 105 0.19 -9.53 -25.47
CA LEU A 105 -0.85 -10.20 -24.66
C LEU A 105 -1.60 -11.29 -25.45
N GLY A 106 -1.13 -11.65 -26.66
CA GLY A 106 -1.72 -12.68 -27.50
C GLY A 106 -1.85 -14.03 -26.82
N TRP A 107 -0.89 -14.37 -25.94
CA TRP A 107 -0.93 -15.59 -25.12
C TRP A 107 -2.19 -15.69 -24.24
N ALA A 108 -2.73 -14.57 -23.76
CA ALA A 108 -3.90 -14.55 -22.89
C ALA A 108 -5.17 -14.88 -23.68
N TYR A 109 -5.31 -14.36 -24.90
CA TYR A 109 -6.43 -14.69 -25.79
C TYR A 109 -6.40 -16.16 -26.19
N ARG A 110 -5.23 -16.68 -26.59
CA ARG A 110 -5.06 -18.08 -26.98
C ARG A 110 -5.41 -19.05 -25.85
N PHE A 111 -5.09 -18.68 -24.61
CA PHE A 111 -5.48 -19.47 -23.45
C PHE A 111 -6.99 -19.55 -23.25
N VAL A 112 -7.70 -18.43 -23.42
CA VAL A 112 -9.17 -18.41 -23.35
C VAL A 112 -9.77 -19.31 -24.44
N ASP A 113 -9.12 -19.39 -25.59
CA ASP A 113 -9.49 -20.30 -26.69
C ASP A 113 -9.07 -21.77 -26.45
N GLY A 114 -8.46 -22.09 -25.31
CA GLY A 114 -8.07 -23.44 -24.90
C GLY A 114 -6.63 -23.85 -25.22
N ASP A 115 -5.83 -22.96 -25.81
CA ASP A 115 -4.41 -23.20 -26.12
C ASP A 115 -3.51 -22.71 -24.98
N ALA A 116 -3.06 -23.66 -24.15
CA ALA A 116 -2.19 -23.40 -23.00
C ALA A 116 -0.68 -23.34 -23.35
N SER A 117 -0.30 -23.54 -24.62
CA SER A 117 1.11 -23.75 -25.01
C SER A 117 2.03 -22.58 -24.66
N GLN A 118 1.53 -21.34 -24.80
CA GLN A 118 2.31 -20.11 -24.56
C GLN A 118 2.05 -19.49 -23.19
N LEU A 119 1.25 -20.12 -22.33
CA LEU A 119 0.86 -19.55 -21.04
C LEU A 119 2.04 -19.19 -20.17
N TRP A 120 2.96 -20.14 -19.98
CA TRP A 120 4.06 -19.96 -19.04
C TRP A 120 5.04 -18.89 -19.52
N GLU A 121 5.35 -18.89 -20.81
CA GLU A 121 6.21 -17.89 -21.45
C GLU A 121 5.56 -16.50 -21.42
N GLY A 122 4.29 -16.40 -21.82
CA GLY A 122 3.55 -15.14 -21.81
C GLY A 122 3.38 -14.55 -20.42
N LEU A 123 3.02 -15.37 -19.44
CA LEU A 123 2.85 -14.95 -18.05
C LEU A 123 4.18 -14.53 -17.42
N SER A 124 5.26 -15.29 -17.64
CA SER A 124 6.59 -14.96 -17.09
C SER A 124 7.16 -13.69 -17.73
N ASN A 125 7.07 -13.52 -19.05
CA ASN A 125 7.49 -12.30 -19.73
C ASN A 125 6.70 -11.09 -19.24
N SER A 126 5.37 -11.22 -19.11
CA SER A 126 4.51 -10.17 -18.57
C SER A 126 4.89 -9.82 -17.14
N ALA A 127 5.12 -10.82 -16.28
CA ALA A 127 5.57 -10.60 -14.91
C ALA A 127 6.90 -9.84 -14.85
N ILE A 128 7.88 -10.21 -15.70
CA ILE A 128 9.16 -9.51 -15.80
C ILE A 128 8.95 -8.05 -16.20
N TYR A 129 8.19 -7.77 -17.25
CA TYR A 129 7.92 -6.39 -17.67
C TYR A 129 7.23 -5.59 -16.58
N ALA A 130 6.21 -6.14 -15.92
CA ALA A 130 5.53 -5.44 -14.85
C ALA A 130 6.49 -5.10 -13.70
N VAL A 131 7.35 -6.04 -13.28
CA VAL A 131 8.34 -5.81 -12.22
C VAL A 131 9.39 -4.78 -12.63
N VAL A 132 9.85 -4.80 -13.89
CA VAL A 132 10.79 -3.79 -14.43
C VAL A 132 10.14 -2.41 -14.45
N GLY A 133 8.89 -2.31 -14.95
CA GLY A 133 8.14 -1.06 -14.99
C GLY A 133 7.93 -0.49 -13.58
N TRP A 134 7.49 -1.31 -12.63
CA TRP A 134 7.38 -0.93 -11.22
C TRP A 134 8.72 -0.48 -10.64
N GLY A 135 9.77 -1.28 -10.84
CA GLY A 135 11.11 -1.03 -10.28
C GLY A 135 11.79 0.22 -10.83
N SER A 136 11.41 0.65 -12.03
CA SER A 136 11.95 1.87 -12.65
C SER A 136 11.43 3.17 -12.02
N ILE A 137 10.21 3.17 -11.45
CA ILE A 137 9.53 4.40 -11.01
C ILE A 137 9.12 4.38 -9.54
N VAL A 138 8.61 3.25 -9.05
CA VAL A 138 7.99 3.18 -7.72
C VAL A 138 8.99 3.33 -6.57
N PRO A 139 10.21 2.76 -6.61
CA PRO A 139 11.21 3.02 -5.56
C PRO A 139 11.50 4.52 -5.38
N LEU A 140 11.62 5.26 -6.48
CA LEU A 140 11.83 6.71 -6.43
C LEU A 140 10.63 7.44 -5.84
N LEU A 141 9.41 7.09 -6.30
CA LEU A 141 8.17 7.66 -5.76
C LEU A 141 7.99 7.34 -4.27
N ALA A 142 8.37 6.14 -3.83
CA ALA A 142 8.32 5.74 -2.42
C ALA A 142 9.28 6.61 -1.57
N ILE A 143 10.51 6.83 -2.03
CA ILE A 143 11.47 7.74 -1.35
C ILE A 143 10.92 9.16 -1.26
N ILE A 144 10.39 9.69 -2.37
CA ILE A 144 9.77 11.02 -2.39
C ILE A 144 8.60 11.08 -1.40
N SER A 145 7.73 10.05 -1.41
CA SER A 145 6.59 9.97 -0.50
C SER A 145 7.01 9.96 0.96
N TYR A 146 8.14 9.32 1.31
CA TYR A 146 8.67 9.33 2.67
C TYR A 146 9.00 10.75 3.13
N PHE A 147 9.72 11.53 2.31
CA PHE A 147 10.07 12.90 2.64
C PHE A 147 8.86 13.83 2.74
N ILE A 148 7.80 13.56 1.97
CA ILE A 148 6.53 14.31 2.06
C ILE A 148 5.73 13.91 3.31
N LEU A 149 5.66 12.62 3.62
CA LEU A 149 4.90 12.09 4.76
C LEU A 149 5.55 12.44 6.10
N LEU A 150 6.89 12.47 6.16
CA LEU A 150 7.64 12.73 7.39
C LEU A 150 7.23 14.04 8.11
N PRO A 151 7.21 15.22 7.48
CA PRO A 151 6.79 16.47 8.14
C PRO A 151 5.32 16.42 8.57
N ILE A 152 4.45 15.76 7.79
CA ILE A 152 3.03 15.61 8.12
C ILE A 152 2.86 14.78 9.39
N VAL A 153 3.51 13.62 9.45
CA VAL A 153 3.47 12.72 10.62
C VAL A 153 4.08 13.41 11.85
N LYS A 154 5.19 14.15 11.70
CA LYS A 154 5.79 14.93 12.80
C LYS A 154 4.82 15.97 13.35
N LYS A 155 4.14 16.72 12.47
CA LYS A 155 3.16 17.73 12.88
C LYS A 155 1.96 17.11 13.60
N ILE A 156 1.43 16.00 13.07
CA ILE A 156 0.33 15.26 13.72
C ILE A 156 0.77 14.77 15.11
N ASN A 157 1.97 14.20 15.23
CA ASN A 157 2.49 13.74 16.50
C ASN A 157 2.60 14.87 17.54
N GLN A 158 3.07 16.05 17.13
CA GLN A 158 3.16 17.22 18.02
C GLN A 158 1.78 17.67 18.50
N LEU A 159 0.77 17.71 17.62
CA LEU A 159 -0.59 18.08 17.97
C LEU A 159 -1.21 17.10 18.96
N VAL A 160 -1.09 15.80 18.70
CA VAL A 160 -1.60 14.73 19.58
C VAL A 160 -0.96 14.81 20.99
N ARG A 161 0.34 15.10 21.07
CA ARG A 161 1.03 15.26 22.37
C ARG A 161 0.57 16.52 23.12
N LYS A 162 0.30 17.61 22.40
CA LYS A 162 -0.20 18.86 23.00
C LYS A 162 -1.61 18.72 23.57
N ASP A 163 -2.49 17.99 22.88
CA ASP A 163 -3.84 17.71 23.36
C ASP A 163 -3.85 16.80 24.58
N SER A 164 -2.92 15.82 24.62
CA SER A 164 -2.77 14.90 25.75
C SER A 164 -2.17 15.58 27.00
N ALA A 165 -1.47 16.70 26.85
CA ALA A 165 -0.94 17.49 27.98
C ALA A 165 -1.95 18.52 28.53
N LYS A 166 -3.08 18.70 27.86
CA LYS A 166 -4.17 19.60 28.28
C LYS A 166 -5.36 18.87 28.92
N SER A 167 -5.38 17.54 28.84
CA SER A 167 -6.38 16.66 29.47
C SER A 167 -5.84 16.10 30.77
#